data_AF-L7KLJ3-F1
#
_entry.id   AF-L7KLJ3-F1
#
_cell.length_a   1.000
_cell.length_b   1.000
_cell.length_c   1.000
_cell.angle_alpha   90.00
_cell.angle_beta   90.00
_cell.angle_gamma   90.00
#
_symmetry.space_group_name_H-M   'P 1'
#
loop_
_entity.id
_entity.type
_entity.pdbx_description
1 polymer ?
#
loop_
_entity_poly.entity_id
_entity_poly.type
_entity_poly.pdbx_seq_one_letter_code
_entity_poly.pdbx_strand_id
1 'polypeptide(L)' 'MSTPQDQTPHADTTDQPGRPVLRVVKGNPTDEEIAVLLALLATGSGGASEPRRSEPRNEWGRPIDQLRPVWGSPSSFLRF' A
#
# COMPACT_ATOMS: atom_id res chain seq x y z
N MET A 1 -29.22 30.99 21.75
CA MET A 1 -30.37 30.07 21.62
C MET A 1 -29.94 28.92 20.73
N SER A 2 -30.19 27.71 21.24
CA SER A 2 -29.83 26.35 20.83
C SER A 2 -29.33 26.09 19.41
N THR A 3 -28.20 25.39 19.33
CA THR A 3 -27.93 24.37 18.29
C THR A 3 -28.99 23.27 18.39
N PRO A 4 -29.45 22.72 17.26
CA PRO A 4 -29.73 21.30 17.24
C PRO A 4 -29.25 20.58 15.98
N GLN A 5 -28.75 19.36 16.24
CA GLN A 5 -28.74 18.16 15.39
C GLN A 5 -27.68 18.08 14.27
N ASP A 6 -26.62 17.28 14.41
CA ASP A 6 -26.62 15.80 14.56
C ASP A 6 -27.36 15.15 13.41
N GLN A 7 -26.63 14.76 12.35
CA GLN A 7 -26.82 13.55 11.53
C GLN A 7 -25.54 13.32 10.71
N THR A 8 -24.50 12.75 11.32
CA THR A 8 -23.53 11.98 10.50
C THR A 8 -24.17 10.61 10.28
N PRO A 9 -24.45 10.19 9.04
CA PRO A 9 -24.79 8.80 8.80
C PRO A 9 -23.54 8.00 9.13
N HIS A 10 -23.55 7.33 10.28
CA HIS A 10 -22.66 6.20 10.50
C HIS A 10 -23.17 5.13 9.55
N ALA A 11 -22.53 5.04 8.40
CA ALA A 11 -22.73 3.94 7.50
C ALA A 11 -22.42 2.66 8.30
N ASP A 12 -23.48 1.96 8.71
CA ASP A 12 -23.44 0.55 9.05
C ASP A 12 -22.78 -0.15 7.86
N THR A 13 -21.47 -0.30 7.96
CA THR A 13 -20.70 -1.12 7.03
C THR A 13 -21.19 -2.52 7.30
N THR A 14 -21.99 -3.01 6.38
CA THR A 14 -22.65 -4.30 6.42
C THR A 14 -21.56 -5.35 6.64
N ASP A 15 -21.52 -5.89 7.87
CA ASP A 15 -20.65 -6.99 8.28
C ASP A 15 -21.13 -8.26 7.59
N GLN A 16 -20.94 -8.33 6.28
CA GLN A 16 -20.97 -9.59 5.59
C GLN A 16 -19.70 -10.31 6.05
N PRO A 17 -19.78 -11.50 6.67
CA PRO A 17 -18.58 -12.17 7.17
C PRO A 17 -17.70 -12.47 5.97
N GLY A 18 -16.74 -11.59 5.74
CA GLY A 18 -15.69 -11.76 4.77
C GLY A 18 -14.99 -13.08 5.09
N ARG A 19 -14.50 -13.76 4.06
CA ARG A 19 -13.69 -14.95 4.28
C ARG A 19 -12.57 -14.58 5.27
N PRO A 20 -12.35 -15.36 6.35
CA PRO A 20 -11.36 -15.04 7.36
C PRO A 20 -9.99 -14.87 6.69
N VAL A 21 -9.34 -13.74 6.95
CA VAL A 21 -8.05 -13.37 6.34
C VAL A 21 -6.92 -14.27 6.84
N LEU A 22 -7.06 -14.81 8.07
CA LEU A 22 -6.09 -15.67 8.72
C LEU A 22 -6.80 -16.88 9.35
N ARG A 23 -6.15 -18.04 9.36
CA ARG A 23 -6.67 -19.29 9.96
C ARG A 23 -5.59 -19.96 10.82
N VAL A 24 -5.98 -20.31 12.05
CA VAL A 24 -5.17 -21.18 12.92
C VAL A 24 -5.27 -22.62 12.42
N VAL A 25 -4.14 -23.22 12.05
CA VAL A 25 -4.10 -24.61 11.56
C VAL A 25 -3.92 -25.60 12.72
N LYS A 26 -3.24 -25.19 13.79
CA LYS A 26 -2.94 -26.04 14.95
C LYS A 26 -2.80 -25.21 16.22
N GLY A 27 -3.20 -25.78 17.36
CA GLY A 27 -3.13 -25.14 18.68
C GLY A 27 -4.42 -24.41 19.05
N ASN A 28 -4.47 -23.90 20.28
CA ASN A 28 -5.55 -23.04 20.77
C ASN A 28 -4.90 -21.81 21.44
N PRO A 29 -4.39 -20.85 20.63
CA PRO A 29 -3.77 -19.65 21.18
C PRO A 29 -4.79 -18.84 21.98
N THR A 30 -4.31 -18.10 22.98
CA THR A 30 -5.17 -17.15 23.69
C THR A 30 -5.36 -15.88 22.87
N ASP A 31 -6.37 -15.08 23.23
CA ASP A 31 -6.68 -13.83 22.53
C ASP A 31 -5.50 -12.84 22.58
N GLU A 32 -4.73 -12.84 23.68
CA GLU A 32 -3.52 -12.04 23.82
C GLU A 32 -2.44 -12.46 22.83
N GLU A 33 -2.24 -13.76 22.63
CA GLU A 33 -1.26 -14.28 21.67
C GLU A 33 -1.66 -13.92 20.23
N ILE A 34 -2.95 -14.00 19.90
CA ILE A 34 -3.48 -13.56 18.60
C ILE A 34 -3.21 -12.07 18.38
N ALA A 35 -3.46 -11.23 19.40
CA ALA A 35 -3.23 -9.79 19.30
C ALA A 35 -1.74 -9.47 19.04
N VAL A 36 -0.83 -10.17 19.73
CA VAL A 36 0.62 -10.01 19.52
C VAL A 36 1.02 -10.43 18.10
N LEU A 37 0.50 -11.54 17.59
CA LEU A 37 0.78 -12.01 16.23
C LEU A 37 0.27 -11.03 15.16
N LEU A 38 -0.93 -10.47 15.34
CA LEU A 38 -1.49 -9.46 14.46
C LEU A 38 -0.68 -8.17 14.48
N ALA A 39 -0.27 -7.70 15.65
CA ALA A 39 0.56 -6.51 15.80
C ALA A 39 1.93 -6.69 15.12
N LEU A 40 2.55 -7.86 15.30
CA LEU A 40 3.81 -8.20 14.63
C LEU A 40 3.65 -8.24 13.11
N LEU A 41 2.57 -8.85 12.61
CA LEU A 41 2.27 -8.89 11.18
C LEU A 41 2.03 -7.49 10.59
N ALA A 42 1.27 -6.65 11.28
CA ALA A 42 0.99 -5.27 10.87
C ALA A 42 2.26 -4.40 10.85
N THR A 43 3.19 -4.67 11.77
CA THR A 43 4.50 -4.01 11.82
C THR A 43 5.38 -4.46 10.65
N GLY A 44 5.42 -5.77 10.37
CA GLY A 44 6.20 -6.33 9.26
C GLY A 44 5.65 -6.02 7.87
N SER A 45 4.35 -5.76 7.74
CA SER A 45 3.70 -5.44 6.46
C SER A 45 3.90 -3.99 6.00
N GLY A 46 4.68 -3.18 6.72
CA GLY A 46 4.95 -1.78 6.35
C GLY A 46 3.82 -0.83 6.69
N GLY A 47 2.96 -1.18 7.65
CA GLY A 47 1.78 -0.40 8.06
C GLY A 47 2.07 0.89 8.83
N ALA A 48 3.33 1.16 9.19
CA ALA A 48 3.70 2.53 9.52
C ALA A 48 3.65 3.32 8.22
N SER A 49 2.59 4.13 8.05
CA SER A 49 2.60 5.21 7.07
C SER A 49 3.79 6.11 7.41
N GLU A 50 4.94 5.77 6.84
CA GLU A 50 6.08 6.65 6.72
C GLU A 50 5.51 7.99 6.21
N PRO A 51 5.78 9.13 6.87
CA PRO A 51 5.33 10.43 6.37
C PRO A 51 5.76 10.53 4.92
N ARG A 52 4.79 10.44 3.99
CA ARG A 52 4.97 10.14 2.56
C ARG A 52 6.37 10.57 2.12
N ARG A 53 7.35 9.65 2.26
CA ARG A 53 8.69 9.88 1.72
C ARG A 53 8.40 10.18 0.27
N SER A 54 8.75 11.38 -0.19
CA SER A 54 8.45 11.80 -1.56
C SER A 54 8.79 10.62 -2.44
N GLU A 55 7.77 10.02 -3.06
CA GLU A 55 7.94 8.76 -3.76
C GLU A 55 9.14 8.92 -4.69
N PRO A 56 10.11 7.97 -4.70
CA PRO A 56 11.26 8.08 -5.57
C PRO A 56 10.76 8.47 -6.95
N ARG A 57 11.19 9.65 -7.41
CA ARG A 57 10.59 10.29 -8.58
C ARG A 57 10.61 9.28 -9.72
N ASN A 58 9.48 9.00 -10.34
CA ASN A 58 9.46 8.06 -11.45
C ASN A 58 10.33 8.63 -12.58
N GLU A 59 11.48 7.99 -12.80
CA GLU A 59 12.45 8.32 -13.85
C GLU A 59 12.16 7.57 -15.15
N TRP A 60 11.20 6.64 -15.17
CA TRP A 60 10.83 5.87 -16.36
C TRP A 60 9.92 6.67 -17.29
N GLY A 61 10.21 6.64 -18.60
CA GLY A 61 9.31 7.14 -19.64
C GLY A 61 9.18 8.66 -19.68
N ARG A 62 10.20 9.42 -19.26
CA ARG A 62 10.13 10.88 -19.35
C ARG A 62 10.15 11.33 -20.81
N PRO A 63 9.43 12.40 -21.19
CA PRO A 63 9.52 12.95 -22.54
C PRO A 63 10.96 13.27 -22.97
N ILE A 64 11.81 13.69 -22.02
CA ILE A 64 13.22 13.96 -22.30
C ILE A 64 14.06 12.70 -22.58
N ASP A 65 13.61 11.53 -22.16
CA ASP A 65 14.32 10.27 -22.43
C ASP A 65 14.22 9.88 -23.92
N GLN A 66 13.21 10.40 -24.64
CA GLN A 66 13.09 10.24 -26.09
C GLN A 66 14.12 11.07 -26.87
N LEU A 67 14.68 12.10 -26.24
CA LEU A 67 15.67 13.00 -26.84
C LEU A 67 17.10 12.56 -26.55
N ARG A 68 17.29 11.54 -25.69
CA ARG A 68 18.63 11.01 -25.43
C ARG A 68 19.11 10.28 -26.68
N PRO A 69 20.36 10.50 -27.11
CA PRO A 69 20.94 9.69 -28.16
C PRO A 69 20.88 8.23 -27.70
N VAL A 70 20.19 7.40 -28.47
CA VAL A 70 20.09 5.96 -28.22
C VAL A 70 21.50 5.38 -28.36
N TRP A 71 22.21 5.25 -27.25
CA TRP A 71 23.41 4.45 -27.18
C TRP A 71 23.01 3.01 -27.50
N GLY A 72 23.48 2.50 -28.64
CA GLY A 72 23.17 1.16 -29.13
C GLY A 72 22.11 1.08 -30.22
N SER A 73 21.79 2.16 -30.93
CA SER A 73 21.00 2.04 -32.17
C SER A 73 21.79 1.19 -33.18
N PRO A 74 21.13 0.28 -33.94
CA PRO A 74 21.83 -0.55 -34.93
C PRO A 74 22.64 0.26 -35.95
N SER A 75 22.23 1.49 -36.20
CA SER A 75 22.88 2.45 -37.10
C SER A 75 23.96 3.32 -36.44
N SER A 76 24.20 3.23 -35.13
CA SER A 76 25.32 3.94 -34.47
C SER A 76 26.69 3.42 -34.92
N PHE A 77 26.81 2.15 -35.31
CA PHE A 77 28.04 1.56 -35.82
C PHE A 77 28.26 1.82 -37.32
N LEU A 78 27.36 2.55 -37.97
CA LEU A 78 27.44 2.85 -39.41
C LEU A 78 27.91 4.28 -39.70
N ARG A 79 28.25 5.04 -38.66
CA ARG A 79 28.72 6.43 -38.76
C ARG A 79 30.14 6.52 -38.21
N PHE A 80 31.09 6.07 -39.02
CA PHE A 80 32.52 6.38 -38.92
C PHE A 80 32.92 7.26 -40.11
#